data_AF-A0AAD4RAE9-F1
#
_entry.id   AF-A0AAD4RAE9-F1
#
_cell.length_a   1.000
_cell.length_b   1.000
_cell.length_c   1.000
_cell.angle_alpha   90.00
_cell.angle_beta   90.00
_cell.angle_gamma   90.00
#
_symmetry.space_group_name_H-M   'P 1'
#
loop_
_entity.id
_entity.type
_entity.pdbx_description
1 polymer ?
#
loop_
_entity_poly.entity_id
_entity_poly.type
_entity_poly.pdbx_seq_one_letter_code
_entity_poly.pdbx_strand_id
1 'polypeptide(L)'
;MSKIEWFYKSLLDATKSSGDNNAAKYSALFDSNKERIEHPISRPRRRNLAIGRPCLRKSGRVFEHRTYPRSYEFPGFEASLPRKWDWRNVNGLNYCSPTRNQHIPVYCGSCWVFGSLGALNDRFNVARKNRWPMTFLSPQEIIDCNGKGSCQGGEVGNVYEHAKVNGLVEEGCNNYKAVNGECDPFHRCGTCWPDKCYGIQNYTRYFIHDYGKLSGREKMMAEIHNRGPIACSIGATEQFDMHYTGGIYQEYSDTSSNHIVSVTGWGYDEETKTEYWIVRNSWGEAWVITVSSSIPFEMGTSSSDMSASTQGLSSAGHIYVNRHPSFRFCSYIRTLFGIITVAAIYWAGFNTLLSDNAVAMGLYLIFIGVPVLLLEFGKVIRMCCGTGGICCRAFSIVLHFDSWKRGLMYCLISVVCFLPDGSTSSKIAGCLLFLTGVVYTTKTCQKKKLPMYIINDPSVASGAQGSTTYNTTSTTPAPTYTS
;
A
#
# COMPACT_ATOMS: atom_id res chain seq x y z
N MET A 1 -23.88 -12.07 -17.96
CA MET A 1 -22.95 -12.67 -16.99
C MET A 1 -21.60 -11.97 -17.02
N SER A 2 -21.33 -11.18 -15.99
CA SER A 2 -20.01 -10.71 -15.59
C SER A 2 -19.10 -11.88 -15.18
N LYS A 3 -17.79 -11.63 -15.11
CA LYS A 3 -16.82 -12.63 -14.61
C LYS A 3 -17.09 -13.06 -13.16
N ILE A 4 -17.74 -12.20 -12.37
CA ILE A 4 -18.12 -12.48 -10.98
C ILE A 4 -19.34 -13.42 -10.95
N GLU A 5 -20.39 -13.13 -11.73
CA GLU A 5 -21.53 -14.05 -11.87
C GLU A 5 -21.08 -15.43 -12.40
N TRP A 6 -20.14 -15.47 -13.35
CA TRP A 6 -19.59 -16.74 -13.83
C TRP A 6 -18.87 -17.52 -12.72
N PHE A 7 -17.97 -16.86 -11.98
CA PHE A 7 -17.24 -17.49 -10.87
C PHE A 7 -18.19 -18.04 -9.78
N TYR A 8 -19.18 -17.24 -9.36
CA TYR A 8 -20.17 -17.67 -8.35
C TYR A 8 -21.11 -18.76 -8.86
N LYS A 9 -21.53 -18.70 -10.13
CA LYS A 9 -22.36 -19.75 -10.73
C LYS A 9 -21.60 -21.07 -10.83
N SER A 10 -20.34 -21.04 -11.26
CA SER A 10 -19.47 -22.23 -11.25
C SER A 10 -19.22 -22.80 -9.86
N LEU A 11 -19.13 -21.95 -8.82
CA LEU A 11 -19.08 -22.39 -7.42
C LEU A 11 -20.38 -23.07 -6.96
N LEU A 12 -21.54 -22.48 -7.26
CA LEU A 12 -22.85 -23.04 -6.95
C LEU A 12 -23.07 -24.38 -7.67
N ASP A 13 -22.77 -24.45 -8.95
CA ASP A 13 -22.90 -25.67 -9.76
C ASP A 13 -21.94 -26.76 -9.25
N ALA A 14 -20.71 -26.40 -8.83
CA ALA A 14 -19.80 -27.33 -8.17
C ALA A 14 -20.36 -27.86 -6.83
N THR A 15 -20.86 -26.99 -5.95
CA THR A 15 -21.45 -27.44 -4.65
C THR A 15 -22.70 -28.30 -4.80
N LYS A 16 -23.50 -28.09 -5.85
CA LYS A 16 -24.63 -28.98 -6.20
C LYS A 16 -24.13 -30.34 -6.69
N SER A 17 -23.06 -30.38 -7.46
CA SER A 17 -22.48 -31.64 -7.95
C SER A 17 -21.80 -32.48 -6.86
N SER A 18 -21.37 -31.87 -5.75
CA SER A 18 -20.70 -32.55 -4.63
C SER A 18 -21.62 -33.02 -3.51
N GLY A 19 -22.94 -32.82 -3.61
CA GLY A 19 -23.90 -33.20 -2.57
C GLY A 19 -23.75 -32.46 -1.24
N ASP A 20 -23.12 -31.27 -1.25
CA ASP A 20 -22.85 -30.51 -0.02
C ASP A 20 -24.11 -29.73 0.42
N ASN A 21 -24.61 -30.05 1.61
CA ASN A 21 -25.77 -29.42 2.24
C ASN A 21 -25.64 -27.89 2.41
N ASN A 22 -24.44 -27.32 2.27
CA ASN A 22 -24.21 -25.88 2.29
C ASN A 22 -24.69 -25.14 1.02
N ALA A 23 -25.16 -25.82 -0.03
CA ALA A 23 -25.64 -25.18 -1.26
C ALA A 23 -26.70 -24.09 -1.03
N ALA A 24 -27.63 -24.29 -0.08
CA ALA A 24 -28.63 -23.29 0.30
C ALA A 24 -27.99 -22.04 0.95
N LYS A 25 -26.96 -22.23 1.79
CA LYS A 25 -26.22 -21.15 2.46
C LYS A 25 -25.42 -20.32 1.45
N TYR A 26 -24.81 -20.95 0.45
CA TYR A 26 -24.13 -20.24 -0.63
C TYR A 26 -25.10 -19.53 -1.58
N SER A 27 -26.29 -20.09 -1.84
CA SER A 27 -27.34 -19.40 -2.61
C SER A 27 -27.82 -18.14 -1.87
N ALA A 28 -28.11 -18.23 -0.58
CA ALA A 28 -28.47 -17.05 0.24
C ALA A 28 -27.34 -15.99 0.28
N LEU A 29 -26.08 -16.43 0.31
CA LEU A 29 -24.93 -15.52 0.20
C LEU A 29 -24.84 -14.84 -1.17
N PHE A 30 -25.21 -15.55 -2.25
CA PHE A 30 -25.26 -15.00 -3.60
C PHE A 30 -26.40 -13.98 -3.73
N ASP A 31 -27.63 -14.34 -3.34
CA ASP A 31 -28.79 -13.46 -3.44
C ASP A 31 -28.63 -12.18 -2.59
N SER A 32 -28.06 -12.27 -1.38
CA SER A 32 -27.72 -11.11 -0.55
C SER A 32 -26.62 -10.19 -1.12
N ASN A 33 -25.86 -10.64 -2.11
CA ASN A 33 -24.83 -9.87 -2.79
C ASN A 33 -25.18 -9.51 -4.25
N LYS A 34 -26.28 -10.04 -4.79
CA LYS A 34 -26.69 -9.89 -6.20
C LYS A 34 -26.89 -8.41 -6.59
N GLU A 35 -27.52 -7.61 -5.72
CA GLU A 35 -27.67 -6.16 -5.91
C GLU A 35 -26.33 -5.40 -5.99
N ARG A 36 -25.25 -5.94 -5.40
CA ARG A 36 -23.90 -5.34 -5.48
C ARG A 36 -23.17 -5.71 -6.78
N ILE A 37 -23.64 -6.72 -7.50
CA ILE A 37 -23.01 -7.28 -8.71
C ILE A 37 -23.66 -6.72 -9.99
N GLU A 38 -24.98 -6.51 -9.99
CA GLU A 38 -25.74 -6.08 -11.17
C GLU A 38 -25.63 -4.57 -11.50
N HIS A 39 -25.03 -3.76 -10.64
CA HIS A 39 -24.81 -2.32 -10.87
C HIS A 39 -23.33 -1.87 -10.77
N PRO A 40 -22.47 -2.29 -11.72
CA PRO A 40 -21.13 -1.75 -11.82
C PRO A 40 -21.14 -0.32 -12.41
N ILE A 41 -20.77 0.67 -11.60
CA ILE A 41 -20.28 2.00 -12.02
C ILE A 41 -21.35 2.98 -12.59
N SER A 42 -22.51 3.14 -11.94
CA SER A 42 -23.44 4.25 -12.28
C SER A 42 -24.17 4.93 -11.12
N ARG A 43 -24.03 4.43 -9.89
CA ARG A 43 -24.52 5.14 -8.69
C ARG A 43 -23.31 5.72 -7.94
N PRO A 44 -23.34 6.99 -7.47
CA PRO A 44 -22.39 7.43 -6.45
C PRO A 44 -22.50 6.46 -5.27
N ARG A 45 -21.41 6.28 -4.51
CA ARG A 45 -21.35 5.34 -3.38
C ARG A 45 -22.37 5.74 -2.31
N ARG A 46 -23.65 5.37 -2.47
CA ARG A 46 -24.67 5.45 -1.43
C ARG A 46 -24.37 4.37 -0.39
N ARG A 47 -23.36 4.65 0.45
CA ARG A 47 -23.57 4.40 1.88
C ARG A 47 -24.85 5.15 2.22
N ASN A 48 -25.81 4.48 2.83
CA ASN A 48 -26.90 5.21 3.49
C ASN A 48 -26.25 6.23 4.42
N LEU A 49 -26.72 7.47 4.37
CA LEU A 49 -26.29 8.60 5.20
C LEU A 49 -26.75 8.42 6.68
N ALA A 50 -26.80 7.16 7.14
CA ALA A 50 -27.50 6.64 8.30
C ALA A 50 -26.54 6.02 9.33
N ILE A 51 -25.27 6.45 9.31
CA ILE A 51 -24.37 6.36 10.47
C ILE A 51 -23.99 7.80 10.82
N GLY A 52 -25.00 8.55 11.27
CA GLY A 52 -24.95 10.01 11.48
C GLY A 52 -24.12 10.44 12.70
N ARG A 53 -22.99 9.77 12.98
CA ARG A 53 -22.06 10.14 14.04
C ARG A 53 -20.61 9.82 13.62
N PRO A 54 -19.64 10.71 13.90
CA PRO A 54 -18.23 10.52 13.54
C PRO A 54 -17.59 9.33 14.28
N CYS A 55 -16.53 8.75 13.70
CA CYS A 55 -15.78 7.66 14.33
C CYS A 55 -14.76 8.19 15.36
N LEU A 56 -14.33 9.45 15.26
CA LEU A 56 -13.69 10.18 16.35
C LEU A 56 -14.74 10.61 17.40
N ARG A 57 -14.45 10.35 18.68
CA ARG A 57 -15.22 10.79 19.85
C ARG A 57 -14.33 11.62 20.78
N LYS A 58 -14.36 12.94 20.65
CA LYS A 58 -13.62 13.86 21.54
C LYS A 58 -14.27 13.83 22.93
N SER A 59 -13.61 13.30 23.98
CA SER A 59 -14.16 13.32 25.36
C SER A 59 -13.85 14.59 26.15
N GLY A 60 -12.98 15.45 25.63
CA GLY A 60 -12.46 16.62 26.34
C GLY A 60 -11.33 16.31 27.34
N ARG A 61 -11.07 15.03 27.66
CA ARG A 61 -9.96 14.63 28.53
C ARG A 61 -8.60 15.01 27.91
N VAL A 62 -7.67 15.43 28.76
CA VAL A 62 -6.26 15.58 28.39
C VAL A 62 -5.57 14.24 28.56
N PHE A 63 -4.92 13.76 27.49
CA PHE A 63 -4.20 12.50 27.45
C PHE A 63 -2.71 12.77 27.29
N GLU A 64 -1.98 12.74 28.40
CA GLU A 64 -0.56 13.02 28.41
C GLU A 64 0.14 12.25 29.54
N HIS A 65 1.27 11.64 29.20
CA HIS A 65 2.22 11.07 30.15
C HIS A 65 3.61 11.26 29.53
N ARG A 66 4.34 12.26 30.04
CA ARG A 66 5.65 12.67 29.53
C ARG A 66 6.66 12.60 30.66
N THR A 67 7.74 11.87 30.44
CA THR A 67 8.82 11.70 31.44
C THR A 67 10.13 12.36 31.03
N TYR A 68 10.23 12.86 29.78
CA TYR A 68 11.39 13.60 29.27
C TYR A 68 10.99 14.58 28.16
N PRO A 69 11.74 15.69 27.96
CA PRO A 69 11.53 16.64 26.87
C PRO A 69 11.64 15.99 25.49
N ARG A 70 10.88 16.47 24.52
CA ARG A 70 10.93 16.03 23.12
C ARG A 70 11.97 16.82 22.35
N SER A 71 12.42 16.25 21.23
CA SER A 71 13.35 16.89 20.30
C SER A 71 12.89 18.29 19.86
N TYR A 72 11.58 18.50 19.70
CA TYR A 72 10.99 19.79 19.32
C TYR A 72 10.81 20.82 20.45
N GLU A 73 11.31 20.52 21.66
CA GLU A 73 11.33 21.46 22.79
C GLU A 73 12.69 22.15 22.94
N PHE A 74 13.71 21.71 22.19
CA PHE A 74 15.03 22.33 22.15
C PHE A 74 15.10 23.39 21.04
N PRO A 75 15.74 24.55 21.26
CA PRO A 75 15.88 25.58 20.24
C PRO A 75 16.60 25.09 18.97
N GLY A 76 16.10 25.47 17.79
CA GLY A 76 16.72 25.17 16.50
C GLY A 76 16.54 23.73 16.00
N PHE A 77 15.62 22.96 16.60
CA PHE A 77 15.33 21.59 16.16
C PHE A 77 14.90 21.52 14.69
N GLU A 78 14.33 22.59 14.15
CA GLU A 78 13.86 22.72 12.77
C GLU A 78 14.99 22.50 11.76
N ALA A 79 16.22 22.95 12.09
CA ALA A 79 17.40 22.77 11.25
C ALA A 79 17.85 21.30 11.11
N SER A 80 17.37 20.41 11.99
CA SER A 80 17.66 18.96 11.93
C SER A 80 16.67 18.17 11.05
N LEU A 81 15.61 18.82 10.56
CA LEU A 81 14.53 18.12 9.86
C LEU A 81 14.86 17.91 8.36
N PRO A 82 14.82 16.67 7.85
CA PRO A 82 15.03 16.43 6.43
C PRO A 82 13.84 16.94 5.60
N ARG A 83 14.12 17.42 4.38
CA ARG A 83 13.08 17.93 3.46
C ARG A 83 12.03 16.86 3.08
N LYS A 84 12.37 15.56 3.16
CA LYS A 84 11.47 14.42 2.89
C LYS A 84 11.81 13.28 3.85
N TRP A 85 10.81 12.57 4.34
CA TRP A 85 11.00 11.39 5.20
C TRP A 85 9.87 10.39 5.00
N ASP A 86 10.18 9.09 4.92
CA ASP A 86 9.17 8.04 4.68
C ASP A 86 9.54 6.74 5.41
N TRP A 87 8.83 6.40 6.49
CA TRP A 87 9.05 5.15 7.23
C TRP A 87 8.75 3.87 6.43
N ARG A 88 8.11 4.00 5.27
CA ARG A 88 7.92 2.89 4.32
C ARG A 88 9.20 2.53 3.56
N ASN A 89 10.20 3.42 3.57
CA ASN A 89 11.48 3.24 2.89
C ASN A 89 12.60 4.07 3.55
N VAL A 90 13.15 3.57 4.65
CA VAL A 90 14.38 4.10 5.25
C VAL A 90 15.53 3.20 4.81
N ASN A 91 16.41 3.71 3.96
CA ASN A 91 17.56 2.98 3.40
C ASN A 91 17.20 1.62 2.75
N GLY A 92 16.06 1.54 2.05
CA GLY A 92 15.55 0.31 1.44
C GLY A 92 14.73 -0.58 2.36
N LEU A 93 14.66 -0.28 3.66
CA LEU A 93 13.89 -1.04 4.65
C LEU A 93 12.51 -0.40 4.90
N ASN A 94 11.48 -1.24 4.89
CA ASN A 94 10.12 -0.85 5.24
C ASN A 94 9.82 -1.21 6.71
N TYR A 95 9.58 -0.20 7.54
CA TYR A 95 9.17 -0.36 8.95
C TYR A 95 7.64 -0.34 9.13
N CYS A 96 6.92 0.06 8.08
CA CYS A 96 5.48 0.21 8.08
C CYS A 96 4.75 -1.13 7.93
N SER A 97 3.81 -1.36 8.84
CA SER A 97 2.90 -2.51 8.83
C SER A 97 1.88 -2.45 7.67
N PRO A 98 1.31 -3.59 7.21
CA PRO A 98 0.35 -3.62 6.11
C PRO A 98 -0.89 -2.75 6.33
N THR A 99 -1.43 -2.19 5.26
CA THR A 99 -2.71 -1.48 5.28
C THR A 99 -3.85 -2.43 5.64
N ARG A 100 -4.70 -2.04 6.59
CA ARG A 100 -5.84 -2.83 7.07
C ARG A 100 -7.17 -2.21 6.64
N ASN A 101 -8.27 -2.95 6.83
CA ASN A 101 -9.63 -2.47 6.57
C ASN A 101 -10.51 -2.62 7.82
N GLN A 102 -11.00 -1.50 8.34
CA GLN A 102 -11.87 -1.41 9.52
C GLN A 102 -13.34 -1.81 9.21
N HIS A 103 -13.76 -1.72 7.94
CA HIS A 103 -15.17 -1.82 7.52
C HIS A 103 -15.61 -3.26 7.18
N ILE A 104 -14.77 -4.26 7.42
CA ILE A 104 -15.03 -5.67 7.16
C ILE A 104 -14.59 -6.53 8.37
N PRO A 105 -15.23 -7.67 8.67
CA PRO A 105 -16.31 -8.32 7.90
C PRO A 105 -17.64 -7.57 7.93
N VAL A 106 -17.90 -6.76 8.97
CA VAL A 106 -19.06 -5.86 9.06
C VAL A 106 -18.58 -4.42 9.27
N TYR A 107 -19.46 -3.43 9.05
CA TYR A 107 -19.10 -2.03 9.25
C TYR A 107 -18.84 -1.73 10.72
N CYS A 108 -17.67 -1.14 11.01
CA CYS A 108 -17.27 -0.70 12.34
C CYS A 108 -16.54 0.66 12.25
N GLY A 109 -16.96 1.61 13.07
CA GLY A 109 -16.36 2.94 13.21
C GLY A 109 -15.07 2.93 14.06
N SER A 110 -14.21 1.93 13.88
CA SER A 110 -13.00 1.69 14.68
C SER A 110 -11.75 2.45 14.22
N CYS A 111 -11.90 3.51 13.42
CA CYS A 111 -10.78 4.35 12.93
C CYS A 111 -9.82 4.77 14.04
N TRP A 112 -10.39 5.05 15.22
CA TRP A 112 -9.67 5.43 16.43
C TRP A 112 -8.68 4.38 16.92
N VAL A 113 -9.00 3.09 16.78
CA VAL A 113 -8.05 2.01 17.05
C VAL A 113 -7.09 1.82 15.88
N PHE A 114 -7.59 1.80 14.65
CA PHE A 114 -6.75 1.47 13.49
C PHE A 114 -5.66 2.51 13.19
N GLY A 115 -5.94 3.81 13.30
CA GLY A 115 -4.89 4.83 13.15
C GLY A 115 -3.91 4.84 14.33
N SER A 116 -4.40 4.61 15.55
CA SER A 116 -3.57 4.53 16.76
C SER A 116 -2.62 3.34 16.75
N LEU A 117 -3.14 2.13 16.48
CA LEU A 117 -2.34 0.91 16.38
C LEU A 117 -1.52 0.86 15.09
N GLY A 118 -1.97 1.50 14.00
CA GLY A 118 -1.18 1.67 12.78
C GLY A 118 0.11 2.45 13.07
N ALA A 119 0.02 3.53 13.84
CA ALA A 119 1.17 4.27 14.34
C ALA A 119 2.02 3.42 15.31
N LEU A 120 1.42 2.79 16.33
CA LEU A 120 2.17 2.02 17.33
C LEU A 120 2.87 0.77 16.76
N ASN A 121 2.25 -0.01 15.86
CA ASN A 121 2.88 -1.12 15.15
C ASN A 121 4.22 -0.68 14.53
N ASP A 122 4.16 0.40 13.76
CA ASP A 122 5.31 0.91 13.04
C ASP A 122 6.38 1.41 14.01
N ARG A 123 5.99 2.11 15.08
CA ARG A 123 6.92 2.53 16.15
C ARG A 123 7.58 1.34 16.86
N PHE A 124 6.86 0.24 17.09
CA PHE A 124 7.46 -1.00 17.62
C PHE A 124 8.41 -1.66 16.60
N ASN A 125 8.12 -1.61 15.30
CA ASN A 125 9.05 -2.09 14.28
C ASN A 125 10.31 -1.21 14.21
N VAL A 126 10.19 0.12 14.30
CA VAL A 126 11.32 1.05 14.40
C VAL A 126 12.17 0.74 15.63
N ALA A 127 11.57 0.69 16.82
CA ALA A 127 12.28 0.40 18.07
C ALA A 127 12.95 -0.99 18.08
N ARG A 128 12.32 -1.99 17.46
CA ARG A 128 12.90 -3.35 17.32
C ARG A 128 13.86 -3.49 16.12
N LYS A 129 14.21 -2.42 15.41
CA LYS A 129 15.08 -2.41 14.21
C LYS A 129 14.62 -3.36 13.10
N ASN A 130 13.30 -3.39 12.86
CA ASN A 130 12.62 -4.25 11.88
C ASN A 130 12.89 -5.77 12.03
N ARG A 131 13.22 -6.25 13.23
CA ARG A 131 13.37 -7.68 13.52
C ARG A 131 12.06 -8.43 13.23
N TRP A 132 12.19 -9.58 12.57
CA TRP A 132 11.10 -10.52 12.37
C TRP A 132 10.75 -11.26 13.68
N PRO A 133 9.47 -11.56 13.97
CA PRO A 133 8.28 -11.16 13.20
C PRO A 133 7.95 -9.67 13.39
N MET A 134 7.39 -9.07 12.35
CA MET A 134 6.84 -7.71 12.38
C MET A 134 5.69 -7.63 13.40
N THR A 135 5.65 -6.56 14.21
CA THR A 135 4.57 -6.37 15.18
C THR A 135 3.27 -6.08 14.43
N PHE A 136 2.23 -6.85 14.76
CA PHE A 136 0.90 -6.71 14.17
C PHE A 136 -0.17 -6.80 15.26
N LEU A 137 -0.43 -5.66 15.92
CA LEU A 137 -1.31 -5.55 17.08
C LEU A 137 -2.78 -5.79 16.75
N SER A 138 -3.52 -6.33 17.72
CA SER A 138 -4.97 -6.58 17.64
C SER A 138 -5.77 -5.29 17.87
N PRO A 139 -6.59 -4.84 16.89
CA PRO A 139 -7.58 -3.80 17.13
C PRO A 139 -8.77 -4.32 17.92
N GLN A 140 -9.05 -5.62 17.84
CA GLN A 140 -10.22 -6.22 18.49
C GLN A 140 -10.06 -6.28 20.00
N GLU A 141 -8.86 -6.57 20.51
CA GLU A 141 -8.60 -6.51 21.96
C GLU A 141 -8.84 -5.12 22.54
N ILE A 142 -8.59 -4.04 21.77
CA ILE A 142 -8.84 -2.66 22.23
C ILE A 142 -10.34 -2.31 22.19
N ILE A 143 -11.09 -2.89 21.25
CA ILE A 143 -12.55 -2.72 21.15
C ILE A 143 -13.25 -3.51 22.27
N ASP A 144 -12.84 -4.76 22.50
CA ASP A 144 -13.42 -5.67 23.49
C ASP A 144 -12.99 -5.28 24.92
N CYS A 145 -11.68 -5.05 25.13
CA CYS A 145 -11.08 -4.81 26.44
C CYS A 145 -10.90 -3.34 26.85
N ASN A 146 -11.93 -2.54 26.57
CA ASN A 146 -12.13 -1.23 27.17
C ASN A 146 -11.03 -0.20 26.86
N GLY A 147 -10.70 -0.04 25.58
CA GLY A 147 -10.12 1.21 25.06
C GLY A 147 -11.08 2.41 25.13
N LYS A 148 -12.11 2.38 25.99
CA LYS A 148 -13.14 3.42 26.21
C LYS A 148 -13.77 3.94 24.91
N GLY A 149 -13.95 3.05 23.95
CA GLY A 149 -14.53 3.30 22.63
C GLY A 149 -15.10 2.00 22.07
N SER A 150 -15.66 2.06 20.87
CA SER A 150 -16.38 0.93 20.26
C SER A 150 -16.42 1.03 18.74
N CYS A 151 -17.19 0.15 18.08
CA CYS A 151 -17.58 0.32 16.67
C CYS A 151 -18.46 1.55 16.42
N GLN A 152 -18.91 2.27 17.45
CA GLN A 152 -19.58 3.57 17.36
C GLN A 152 -18.59 4.75 17.57
N GLY A 153 -17.29 4.48 17.64
CA GLY A 153 -16.21 5.47 17.68
C GLY A 153 -15.43 5.50 19.00
N GLY A 154 -14.38 6.33 19.03
CA GLY A 154 -13.47 6.48 20.18
C GLY A 154 -12.39 7.52 19.89
N GLU A 155 -11.31 7.53 20.66
CA GLU A 155 -10.22 8.52 20.55
C GLU A 155 -8.83 7.89 20.81
N VAL A 156 -7.80 8.48 20.19
CA VAL A 156 -6.40 8.02 20.27
C VAL A 156 -5.90 7.91 21.72
N GLY A 157 -6.29 8.86 22.56
CA GLY A 157 -5.83 8.96 23.94
C GLY A 157 -6.13 7.73 24.79
N ASN A 158 -7.33 7.14 24.64
CA ASN A 158 -7.70 5.94 25.38
C ASN A 158 -6.93 4.69 24.91
N VAL A 159 -6.59 4.60 23.61
CA VAL A 159 -5.72 3.52 23.09
C VAL A 159 -4.33 3.60 23.71
N TYR A 160 -3.78 4.81 23.83
CA TYR A 160 -2.44 5.03 24.39
C TYR A 160 -2.41 4.86 25.91
N GLU A 161 -3.47 5.27 26.61
CA GLU A 161 -3.69 4.98 28.04
C GLU A 161 -3.75 3.45 28.30
N HIS A 162 -4.51 2.69 27.51
CA HIS A 162 -4.55 1.23 27.59
C HIS A 162 -3.19 0.59 27.25
N ALA A 163 -2.50 1.09 26.22
CA ALA A 163 -1.16 0.63 25.85
C ALA A 163 -0.11 0.85 26.95
N LYS A 164 -0.27 1.88 27.79
CA LYS A 164 0.60 2.18 28.94
C LYS A 164 0.27 1.30 30.16
N VAL A 165 -1.02 1.15 30.48
CA VAL A 165 -1.47 0.50 31.72
C VAL A 165 -1.62 -1.01 31.56
N ASN A 166 -2.27 -1.46 30.49
CA ASN A 166 -2.61 -2.87 30.26
C ASN A 166 -1.65 -3.55 29.27
N GLY A 167 -1.03 -2.77 28.39
CA GLY A 167 -0.28 -3.28 27.25
C GLY A 167 -1.19 -3.80 26.13
N LEU A 168 -0.59 -4.03 24.96
CA LEU A 168 -1.26 -4.42 23.72
C LEU A 168 -0.87 -5.84 23.32
N VAL A 169 -1.77 -6.56 22.65
CA VAL A 169 -1.52 -7.92 22.15
C VAL A 169 -1.44 -7.95 20.63
N GLU A 170 -0.87 -9.01 20.06
CA GLU A 170 -0.87 -9.23 18.61
C GLU A 170 -2.23 -9.76 18.11
N GLU A 171 -2.52 -9.59 16.81
CA GLU A 171 -3.76 -10.03 16.16
C GLU A 171 -4.10 -11.49 16.47
N GLY A 172 -3.09 -12.37 16.54
CA GLY A 172 -3.26 -13.79 16.84
C GLY A 172 -3.86 -14.09 18.22
N CYS A 173 -3.87 -13.13 19.16
CA CYS A 173 -4.56 -13.25 20.43
C CYS A 173 -6.08 -12.97 20.32
N ASN A 174 -6.51 -12.04 19.47
CA ASN A 174 -7.92 -11.73 19.22
C ASN A 174 -8.04 -11.14 17.81
N ASN A 175 -8.50 -11.96 16.86
CA ASN A 175 -8.61 -11.56 15.45
C ASN A 175 -9.73 -10.52 15.25
N TYR A 176 -9.56 -9.61 14.29
CA TYR A 176 -10.54 -8.58 14.00
C TYR A 176 -11.89 -9.12 13.49
N LYS A 177 -12.93 -8.95 14.31
CA LYS A 177 -14.33 -9.34 14.06
C LYS A 177 -15.21 -8.16 13.62
N ALA A 178 -14.75 -6.92 13.81
CA ALA A 178 -15.49 -5.68 13.53
C ALA A 178 -16.82 -5.53 14.31
N VAL A 179 -16.89 -6.11 15.51
CA VAL A 179 -18.04 -6.02 16.43
C VAL A 179 -17.56 -5.56 17.81
N ASN A 180 -18.49 -5.14 18.68
CA ASN A 180 -18.20 -4.95 20.10
C ASN A 180 -18.30 -6.32 20.80
N GLY A 181 -17.23 -6.80 21.44
CA GLY A 181 -17.22 -7.98 22.30
C GLY A 181 -17.11 -7.64 23.79
N GLU A 182 -16.99 -8.66 24.61
CA GLU A 182 -16.80 -8.55 26.07
C GLU A 182 -15.31 -8.63 26.44
N CYS A 183 -14.92 -8.04 27.57
CA CYS A 183 -13.56 -8.16 28.07
C CYS A 183 -13.40 -9.33 29.05
N ASP A 184 -13.14 -10.51 28.50
CA ASP A 184 -12.76 -11.69 29.27
C ASP A 184 -11.32 -12.16 28.92
N PRO A 185 -10.74 -13.16 29.61
CA PRO A 185 -9.40 -13.65 29.31
C PRO A 185 -9.21 -14.24 27.90
N PHE A 186 -10.26 -14.78 27.28
CA PHE A 186 -10.24 -15.28 25.90
C PHE A 186 -10.25 -14.12 24.89
N HIS A 187 -10.99 -13.04 25.16
CA HIS A 187 -10.97 -11.81 24.36
C HIS A 187 -9.70 -10.96 24.56
N ARG A 188 -8.96 -11.15 25.67
CA ARG A 188 -7.58 -10.65 25.83
C ARG A 188 -6.58 -11.43 24.98
N CYS A 189 -6.52 -12.75 25.14
CA CYS A 189 -5.73 -13.63 24.28
C CYS A 189 -6.29 -15.05 24.29
N GLY A 190 -6.98 -15.44 23.22
CA GLY A 190 -7.73 -16.68 23.14
C GLY A 190 -7.04 -17.74 22.28
N THR A 191 -7.25 -19.01 22.63
CA THR A 191 -6.99 -20.14 21.74
C THR A 191 -8.11 -21.16 21.81
N CYS A 192 -8.29 -21.93 20.75
CA CYS A 192 -9.29 -22.99 20.65
C CYS A 192 -8.65 -24.28 20.16
N TRP A 193 -8.89 -25.36 20.91
CA TRP A 193 -8.81 -26.73 20.44
C TRP A 193 -10.21 -27.15 19.94
N PRO A 194 -10.36 -28.23 19.16
CA PRO A 194 -11.61 -28.57 18.46
C PRO A 194 -12.88 -28.47 19.32
N ASP A 195 -12.81 -28.91 20.58
CA ASP A 195 -13.96 -28.95 21.50
C ASP A 195 -13.90 -27.89 22.62
N LYS A 196 -12.86 -27.05 22.69
CA LYS A 196 -12.67 -26.11 23.82
C LYS A 196 -11.85 -24.88 23.47
N CYS A 197 -12.44 -23.71 23.71
CA CYS A 197 -11.76 -22.41 23.71
C CYS A 197 -11.42 -21.96 25.15
N TYR A 198 -10.27 -21.30 25.33
CA TYR A 198 -9.86 -20.72 26.63
C TYR A 198 -8.86 -19.57 26.47
N GLY A 199 -8.80 -18.68 27.47
CA GLY A 199 -7.83 -17.59 27.54
C GLY A 199 -6.44 -18.08 27.94
N ILE A 200 -5.43 -17.74 27.13
CA ILE A 200 -4.01 -17.92 27.43
C ILE A 200 -3.64 -16.95 28.57
N GLN A 201 -2.88 -17.41 29.57
CA GLN A 201 -2.47 -16.57 30.70
C GLN A 201 -1.09 -15.92 30.51
N ASN A 202 -0.18 -16.58 29.80
CA ASN A 202 1.18 -16.09 29.55
C ASN A 202 1.38 -15.84 28.04
N TYR A 203 1.39 -14.57 27.66
CA TYR A 203 1.55 -14.11 26.28
C TYR A 203 2.28 -12.75 26.24
N THR A 204 2.94 -12.47 25.12
CA THR A 204 3.68 -11.22 24.93
C THR A 204 2.74 -10.01 24.95
N ARG A 205 3.11 -8.99 25.74
CA ARG A 205 2.41 -7.70 25.78
C ARG A 205 3.36 -6.57 25.38
N TYR A 206 2.85 -5.67 24.54
CA TYR A 206 3.56 -4.51 24.03
C TYR A 206 3.11 -3.26 24.78
N PHE A 207 4.04 -2.65 25.52
CA PHE A 207 3.77 -1.44 26.31
C PHE A 207 4.37 -0.20 25.65
N ILE A 208 3.70 0.94 25.82
CA ILE A 208 4.31 2.26 25.56
C ILE A 208 4.73 2.90 26.88
N HIS A 209 5.80 3.70 26.84
CA HIS A 209 6.20 4.46 28.03
C HIS A 209 5.48 5.81 28.11
N ASP A 210 5.41 6.53 26.98
CA ASP A 210 5.25 7.99 26.93
C ASP A 210 4.31 8.38 25.78
N TYR A 211 3.34 9.27 26.05
CA TYR A 211 2.36 9.77 25.08
C TYR A 211 1.91 11.20 25.40
N GLY A 212 1.30 11.89 24.44
CA GLY A 212 0.84 13.27 24.60
C GLY A 212 0.21 13.82 23.33
N LYS A 213 -0.30 15.07 23.40
CA LYS A 213 -0.78 15.81 22.23
C LYS A 213 0.42 16.40 21.44
N LEU A 214 0.25 16.61 20.14
CA LEU A 214 1.29 17.13 19.26
C LEU A 214 0.71 18.01 18.13
N SER A 215 0.84 19.34 18.27
CA SER A 215 0.44 20.33 17.26
C SER A 215 1.64 21.01 16.62
N GLY A 216 1.44 21.57 15.42
CA GLY A 216 2.47 22.29 14.66
C GLY A 216 3.21 21.38 13.67
N ARG A 217 3.42 21.89 12.46
CA ARG A 217 3.96 21.13 11.31
C ARG A 217 5.35 20.56 11.62
N GLU A 218 6.24 21.39 12.14
CA GLU A 218 7.64 21.09 12.40
C GLU A 218 7.77 20.13 13.58
N LYS A 219 6.92 20.30 14.62
CA LYS A 219 6.87 19.41 15.78
C LYS A 219 6.37 18.02 15.40
N MET A 220 5.37 17.94 14.50
CA MET A 220 4.94 16.67 13.90
C MET A 220 6.05 16.00 13.10
N MET A 221 6.79 16.75 12.26
CA MET A 221 7.96 16.22 11.55
C MET A 221 9.03 15.67 12.51
N ALA A 222 9.36 16.42 13.55
CA ALA A 222 10.38 16.05 14.54
C ALA A 222 10.02 14.75 15.30
N GLU A 223 8.76 14.61 15.75
CA GLU A 223 8.28 13.38 16.38
C GLU A 223 8.34 12.20 15.40
N ILE A 224 7.83 12.39 14.18
CA ILE A 224 7.81 11.32 13.16
C ILE A 224 9.24 10.86 12.86
N HIS A 225 10.17 11.77 12.57
CA HIS A 225 11.56 11.43 12.23
C HIS A 225 12.29 10.73 13.38
N ASN A 226 12.17 11.25 14.60
CA ASN A 226 12.99 10.79 15.72
C ASN A 226 12.39 9.57 16.44
N ARG A 227 11.07 9.36 16.37
CA ARG A 227 10.35 8.38 17.21
C ARG A 227 9.31 7.52 16.47
N GLY A 228 9.16 7.69 15.16
CA GLY A 228 8.28 6.87 14.30
C GLY A 228 6.88 7.46 14.08
N PRO A 229 6.04 6.81 13.25
CA PRO A 229 4.74 7.35 12.82
C PRO A 229 3.80 7.75 13.97
N ILE A 230 2.96 8.76 13.72
CA ILE A 230 1.99 9.30 14.68
C ILE A 230 0.55 9.03 14.25
N ALA A 231 -0.40 9.06 15.19
CA ALA A 231 -1.83 9.03 14.89
C ALA A 231 -2.37 10.46 14.83
N CYS A 232 -3.14 10.79 13.80
CA CYS A 232 -3.72 12.13 13.58
C CYS A 232 -5.23 12.03 13.33
N SER A 233 -5.97 13.01 13.84
CA SER A 233 -7.36 13.23 13.48
C SER A 233 -7.46 14.13 12.25
N ILE A 234 -8.43 13.86 11.36
CA ILE A 234 -8.72 14.67 10.17
C ILE A 234 -10.24 14.87 10.00
N GLY A 235 -10.63 15.95 9.34
CA GLY A 235 -11.97 16.14 8.78
C GLY A 235 -12.09 15.38 7.46
N ALA A 236 -12.54 14.12 7.50
CA ALA A 236 -12.84 13.36 6.29
C ALA A 236 -14.18 13.82 5.70
N THR A 237 -14.12 14.50 4.57
CA THR A 237 -15.28 14.95 3.78
C THR A 237 -15.79 13.85 2.85
N GLU A 238 -16.95 14.09 2.22
CA GLU A 238 -17.42 13.22 1.13
C GLU A 238 -16.43 13.18 -0.04
N GLN A 239 -15.78 14.30 -0.35
CA GLN A 239 -14.74 14.37 -1.38
C GLN A 239 -13.53 13.47 -1.03
N PHE A 240 -13.14 13.43 0.24
CA PHE A 240 -12.08 12.54 0.73
C PHE A 240 -12.47 11.05 0.71
N ASP A 241 -13.69 10.70 1.16
CA ASP A 241 -14.15 9.31 1.23
C ASP A 241 -14.44 8.73 -0.17
N MET A 242 -15.19 9.47 -0.99
CA MET A 242 -15.80 8.96 -2.22
C MET A 242 -15.00 9.25 -3.48
N HIS A 243 -14.35 10.41 -3.57
CA HIS A 243 -13.78 10.95 -4.81
C HIS A 243 -12.26 10.93 -4.87
N TYR A 244 -11.56 10.79 -3.73
CA TYR A 244 -10.12 10.59 -3.74
C TYR A 244 -9.73 9.25 -4.39
N THR A 245 -8.91 9.33 -5.45
CA THR A 245 -8.50 8.17 -6.28
C THR A 245 -6.98 8.07 -6.48
N GLY A 246 -6.19 8.94 -5.84
CA GLY A 246 -4.74 8.95 -5.92
C GLY A 246 -4.13 10.34 -6.08
N GLY A 247 -2.80 10.41 -5.98
CA GLY A 247 -2.05 11.66 -6.03
C GLY A 247 -2.09 12.43 -4.69
N ILE A 248 -1.71 13.70 -4.74
CA ILE A 248 -1.77 14.59 -3.59
C ILE A 248 -3.22 15.09 -3.43
N TYR A 249 -3.89 14.65 -2.37
CA TYR A 249 -5.20 15.19 -2.00
C TYR A 249 -5.06 16.61 -1.44
N GLN A 250 -5.97 17.50 -1.81
CA GLN A 250 -6.07 18.88 -1.29
C GLN A 250 -7.53 19.33 -1.35
N GLU A 251 -8.05 19.89 -0.25
CA GLU A 251 -9.40 20.45 -0.12
C GLU A 251 -9.40 21.47 1.03
N TYR A 252 -10.10 22.60 0.91
CA TYR A 252 -10.43 23.44 2.07
C TYR A 252 -11.84 23.08 2.53
N SER A 253 -12.03 22.83 3.83
CA SER A 253 -13.35 22.46 4.37
C SER A 253 -13.44 22.79 5.86
N ASP A 254 -14.55 23.38 6.31
CA ASP A 254 -14.82 23.61 7.73
C ASP A 254 -15.30 22.33 8.47
N THR A 255 -15.10 21.16 7.87
CA THR A 255 -15.46 19.86 8.46
C THR A 255 -14.59 19.56 9.68
N SER A 256 -15.18 19.68 10.87
CA SER A 256 -14.54 19.29 12.13
C SER A 256 -14.00 17.86 12.06
N SER A 257 -12.84 17.61 12.66
CA SER A 257 -12.22 16.28 12.66
C SER A 257 -13.19 15.17 13.09
N ASN A 258 -13.33 14.16 12.24
CA ASN A 258 -14.32 13.08 12.36
C ASN A 258 -13.72 11.67 12.17
N HIS A 259 -12.49 11.59 11.64
CA HIS A 259 -11.78 10.37 11.28
C HIS A 259 -10.35 10.38 11.85
N ILE A 260 -9.74 9.20 12.01
CA ILE A 260 -8.38 9.04 12.54
C ILE A 260 -7.56 8.19 11.57
N VAL A 261 -6.34 8.65 11.30
CA VAL A 261 -5.36 8.08 10.37
C VAL A 261 -3.98 7.99 11.02
N SER A 262 -3.03 7.31 10.37
CA SER A 262 -1.61 7.34 10.79
C SER A 262 -0.77 8.12 9.79
N VAL A 263 0.08 9.02 10.27
CA VAL A 263 1.03 9.80 9.45
C VAL A 263 2.42 9.19 9.60
N THR A 264 2.93 8.65 8.48
CA THR A 264 4.14 7.83 8.41
C THR A 264 5.34 8.57 7.80
N GLY A 265 5.21 9.85 7.50
CA GLY A 265 6.23 10.65 6.84
C GLY A 265 5.68 11.89 6.16
N TRP A 266 6.53 12.58 5.42
CA TRP A 266 6.19 13.74 4.60
C TRP A 266 7.09 13.78 3.35
N GLY A 267 6.67 14.57 2.37
CA GLY A 267 7.51 14.90 1.24
C GLY A 267 7.27 16.31 0.74
N TYR A 268 8.13 16.67 -0.20
CA TYR A 268 8.01 17.87 -1.01
C TYR A 268 7.99 17.40 -2.47
N ASP A 269 6.95 17.78 -3.21
CA ASP A 269 6.89 17.55 -4.65
C ASP A 269 7.62 18.71 -5.35
N GLU A 270 8.72 18.39 -6.05
CA GLU A 270 9.56 19.41 -6.70
C GLU A 270 8.86 20.11 -7.86
N GLU A 271 7.81 19.50 -8.42
CA GLU A 271 7.16 19.98 -9.63
C GLU A 271 5.89 20.78 -9.27
N THR A 272 5.07 20.37 -8.27
CA THR A 272 3.96 21.23 -7.75
C THR A 272 4.47 22.34 -6.81
N LYS A 273 5.68 22.19 -6.27
CA LYS A 273 6.18 22.95 -5.10
C LYS A 273 5.37 22.71 -3.81
N THR A 274 4.58 21.64 -3.77
CA THR A 274 3.66 21.32 -2.68
C THR A 274 4.28 20.37 -1.67
N GLU A 275 4.19 20.74 -0.39
CA GLU A 275 4.45 19.84 0.74
C GLU A 275 3.25 18.91 0.96
N TYR A 276 3.51 17.67 1.36
CA TYR A 276 2.47 16.68 1.58
C TYR A 276 2.82 15.72 2.73
N TRP A 277 1.79 15.20 3.37
CA TRP A 277 1.92 14.15 4.38
C TRP A 277 1.79 12.76 3.74
N ILE A 278 2.47 11.79 4.31
CA ILE A 278 2.37 10.39 3.91
C ILE A 278 1.45 9.71 4.91
N VAL A 279 0.19 9.52 4.51
CA VAL A 279 -0.89 9.08 5.40
C VAL A 279 -1.31 7.64 5.08
N ARG A 280 -1.32 6.77 6.10
CA ARG A 280 -2.00 5.47 6.07
C ARG A 280 -3.43 5.63 6.60
N ASN A 281 -4.39 5.22 5.78
CA ASN A 281 -5.80 5.06 6.16
C ASN A 281 -6.12 3.57 6.41
N SER A 282 -7.31 3.30 6.95
CA SER A 282 -7.77 2.00 7.44
C SER A 282 -8.97 1.46 6.66
N TRP A 283 -9.08 1.77 5.36
CA TRP A 283 -10.20 1.34 4.50
C TRP A 283 -9.78 0.28 3.46
N GLY A 284 -8.65 -0.38 3.66
CA GLY A 284 -8.07 -1.42 2.79
C GLY A 284 -7.29 -0.87 1.59
N GLU A 285 -6.49 -1.73 0.95
CA GLU A 285 -5.59 -1.35 -0.17
C GLU A 285 -6.31 -0.88 -1.45
N ALA A 286 -7.61 -1.15 -1.58
CA ALA A 286 -8.43 -0.63 -2.66
C ALA A 286 -8.68 0.89 -2.51
N TRP A 287 -8.50 1.44 -1.32
CA TRP A 287 -8.47 2.88 -1.06
C TRP A 287 -7.02 3.39 -1.16
N VAL A 288 -6.80 4.45 -1.94
CA VAL A 288 -5.46 4.83 -2.40
C VAL A 288 -4.69 5.60 -1.30
N ILE A 289 -3.35 5.54 -1.32
CA ILE A 289 -2.49 6.02 -0.23
C ILE A 289 -1.71 7.26 -0.68
N THR A 290 -2.15 8.48 -0.34
CA THR A 290 -1.38 9.75 -0.14
C THR A 290 -2.36 10.91 0.19
N VAL A 291 -2.02 11.85 1.08
CA VAL A 291 -2.91 13.00 1.44
C VAL A 291 -2.07 14.24 1.75
N SER A 292 -2.29 15.40 1.10
CA SER A 292 -1.74 16.67 1.59
C SER A 292 -2.76 17.44 2.43
N SER A 293 -2.23 18.35 3.24
CA SER A 293 -2.94 19.23 4.13
C SER A 293 -3.28 20.56 3.46
N SER A 294 -4.54 20.70 3.04
CA SER A 294 -5.26 21.96 3.20
C SER A 294 -6.59 21.82 3.94
N ILE A 295 -7.02 20.57 4.27
CA ILE A 295 -8.08 20.37 5.25
C ILE A 295 -7.53 20.91 6.58
N PRO A 296 -8.29 21.68 7.38
CA PRO A 296 -7.87 22.02 8.73
C PRO A 296 -7.57 20.75 9.53
N PHE A 297 -6.29 20.56 9.86
CA PHE A 297 -5.82 19.49 10.74
C PHE A 297 -6.15 19.85 12.19
N GLU A 298 -7.44 19.84 12.53
CA GLU A 298 -7.87 19.94 13.92
C GLU A 298 -7.50 18.66 14.69
N MET A 299 -6.44 18.73 15.49
CA MET A 299 -6.39 17.87 16.67
C MET A 299 -7.56 18.16 17.61
N GLY A 300 -7.96 17.14 18.39
CA GLY A 300 -9.03 17.31 19.36
C GLY A 300 -8.63 18.21 20.54
N THR A 301 -9.04 19.49 20.48
CA THR A 301 -9.86 20.24 21.46
C THR A 301 -10.10 21.68 20.96
N SER A 302 -11.31 22.22 21.18
CA SER A 302 -11.63 23.66 21.07
C SER A 302 -10.81 24.49 22.08
N SER A 303 -10.43 25.76 21.90
CA SER A 303 -10.57 26.78 20.82
C SER A 303 -9.46 27.85 21.03
N SER A 304 -9.37 29.05 20.44
CA SER A 304 -10.22 29.88 19.55
C SER A 304 -9.36 30.82 18.65
N ASP A 305 -10.02 31.74 17.95
CA ASP A 305 -9.57 33.06 17.47
C ASP A 305 -8.38 33.20 16.47
N MET A 306 -8.78 33.29 15.20
CA MET A 306 -8.67 34.48 14.32
C MET A 306 -7.34 34.89 13.65
N SER A 307 -7.41 34.87 12.30
CA SER A 307 -6.72 35.72 11.30
C SER A 307 -5.18 35.72 11.16
N ALA A 308 -4.69 35.41 9.94
CA ALA A 308 -4.24 36.43 8.97
C ALA A 308 -3.90 35.85 7.57
N SER A 309 -4.15 36.66 6.53
CA SER A 309 -3.57 36.70 5.15
C SER A 309 -2.83 35.47 4.59
N THR A 310 -3.33 34.78 3.55
CA THR A 310 -3.33 35.15 2.10
C THR A 310 -1.96 35.25 1.40
N GLN A 311 -1.97 34.81 0.12
CA GLN A 311 -0.91 34.74 -0.91
C GLN A 311 -0.22 33.36 -1.02
N GLY A 312 -0.19 32.70 -2.19
CA GLY A 312 -0.85 33.00 -3.47
C GLY A 312 -0.37 32.02 -4.56
N LEU A 313 -1.13 31.93 -5.66
CA LEU A 313 -0.76 31.29 -6.95
C LEU A 313 -0.40 29.78 -6.89
N SER A 314 -1.25 28.87 -7.37
CA SER A 314 -1.65 28.59 -8.76
C SER A 314 -0.73 27.61 -9.50
N SER A 315 -1.34 26.51 -9.95
CA SER A 315 -0.98 25.70 -11.13
C SER A 315 0.44 25.10 -11.25
N ALA A 316 0.50 23.84 -10.80
CA ALA A 316 0.82 22.66 -11.62
C ALA A 316 2.28 22.22 -11.83
N GLY A 317 2.50 20.96 -11.42
CA GLY A 317 3.57 20.04 -11.79
C GLY A 317 3.52 18.81 -10.87
N HIS A 318 3.96 17.60 -11.25
CA HIS A 318 3.75 16.37 -10.45
C HIS A 318 4.98 15.50 -10.13
N ILE A 319 5.03 14.91 -8.92
CA ILE A 319 5.79 13.67 -8.66
C ILE A 319 4.94 12.60 -7.93
N TYR A 320 4.80 11.44 -8.58
CA TYR A 320 3.78 10.43 -8.27
C TYR A 320 4.27 9.13 -7.59
N VAL A 321 3.38 8.50 -6.81
CA VAL A 321 3.26 7.02 -6.76
C VAL A 321 2.19 6.59 -7.75
N ASN A 322 2.61 6.24 -8.97
CA ASN A 322 1.68 6.24 -10.10
C ASN A 322 1.09 4.85 -10.43
N ARG A 323 -0.25 4.77 -10.43
CA ARG A 323 -1.03 3.75 -11.14
C ARG A 323 -2.08 4.43 -12.03
N HIS A 324 -1.64 5.39 -12.85
CA HIS A 324 -2.47 6.20 -13.74
C HIS A 324 -3.44 5.35 -14.58
N PRO A 325 -4.69 5.82 -14.82
CA PRO A 325 -5.62 5.16 -15.72
C PRO A 325 -5.04 4.91 -17.12
N SER A 326 -4.21 5.84 -17.64
CA SER A 326 -3.55 5.69 -18.95
C SER A 326 -2.52 4.56 -19.02
N PHE A 327 -2.02 4.01 -17.90
CA PHE A 327 -1.14 2.83 -17.94
C PHE A 327 -1.88 1.53 -18.23
N ARG A 328 -3.20 1.48 -18.01
CA ARG A 328 -4.03 0.42 -18.64
C ARG A 328 -4.00 0.59 -20.15
N PHE A 329 -4.16 1.82 -20.64
CA PHE A 329 -4.14 2.16 -22.07
C PHE A 329 -2.81 1.78 -22.75
N CYS A 330 -1.65 2.11 -22.19
CA CYS A 330 -0.35 1.68 -22.72
C CYS A 330 -0.18 0.13 -22.76
N SER A 331 -0.83 -0.60 -21.85
CA SER A 331 -0.84 -2.07 -21.86
C SER A 331 -1.75 -2.62 -22.96
N TYR A 332 -2.87 -1.96 -23.26
CA TYR A 332 -3.75 -2.31 -24.37
C TYR A 332 -3.13 -1.95 -25.73
N ILE A 333 -2.54 -0.76 -25.88
CA ILE A 333 -1.79 -0.34 -27.08
C ILE A 333 -0.69 -1.36 -27.40
N ARG A 334 0.16 -1.74 -26.43
CA ARG A 334 1.22 -2.74 -26.66
C ARG A 334 0.69 -4.08 -27.17
N THR A 335 -0.42 -4.55 -26.60
CA THR A 335 -1.06 -5.79 -27.05
C THR A 335 -1.74 -5.64 -28.42
N LEU A 336 -2.31 -4.48 -28.73
CA LEU A 336 -2.89 -4.19 -30.05
C LEU A 336 -1.80 -4.16 -31.13
N PHE A 337 -0.70 -3.43 -30.91
CA PHE A 337 0.46 -3.41 -31.80
C PHE A 337 1.07 -4.81 -31.96
N GLY A 338 1.18 -5.59 -30.88
CA GLY A 338 1.62 -6.98 -30.91
C GLY A 338 0.74 -7.85 -31.82
N ILE A 339 -0.59 -7.81 -31.67
CA ILE A 339 -1.54 -8.56 -32.50
C ILE A 339 -1.44 -8.15 -33.98
N ILE A 340 -1.39 -6.84 -34.27
CA ILE A 340 -1.22 -6.32 -35.63
C ILE A 340 0.10 -6.82 -36.24
N THR A 341 1.17 -6.84 -35.45
CA THR A 341 2.49 -7.31 -35.89
C THR A 341 2.48 -8.80 -36.21
N VAL A 342 1.85 -9.63 -35.37
CA VAL A 342 1.68 -11.06 -35.64
C VAL A 342 0.91 -11.30 -36.94
N ALA A 343 -0.20 -10.58 -37.15
CA ALA A 343 -0.97 -10.67 -38.39
C ALA A 343 -0.13 -10.29 -39.63
N ALA A 344 0.66 -9.21 -39.53
CA ALA A 344 1.54 -8.75 -40.60
C ALA A 344 2.68 -9.74 -40.90
N ILE A 345 3.29 -10.38 -39.89
CA ILE A 345 4.31 -11.43 -40.08
C ILE A 345 3.74 -12.59 -40.88
N TYR A 346 2.58 -13.14 -40.47
CA TYR A 346 1.97 -14.27 -41.17
C TYR A 346 1.53 -13.89 -42.59
N TRP A 347 0.88 -12.73 -42.77
CA TRP A 347 0.49 -12.22 -44.09
C TRP A 347 1.70 -12.06 -45.02
N ALA A 348 2.78 -11.44 -44.54
CA ALA A 348 4.01 -11.28 -45.32
C ALA A 348 4.70 -12.63 -45.59
N GLY A 349 4.69 -13.56 -44.63
CA GLY A 349 5.24 -14.91 -44.79
C GLY A 349 4.53 -15.70 -45.88
N PHE A 350 3.19 -15.76 -45.84
CA PHE A 350 2.39 -16.42 -46.87
C PHE A 350 2.54 -15.75 -48.23
N ASN A 351 2.48 -14.42 -48.32
CA ASN A 351 2.69 -13.73 -49.61
C ASN A 351 4.08 -13.99 -50.17
N THR A 352 5.14 -13.87 -49.36
CA THR A 352 6.52 -14.10 -49.80
C THR A 352 6.74 -15.55 -50.29
N LEU A 353 6.01 -16.52 -49.71
CA LEU A 353 5.97 -17.92 -50.17
C LEU A 353 5.20 -18.13 -51.48
N LEU A 354 4.21 -17.28 -51.79
CA LEU A 354 3.29 -17.45 -52.93
C LEU A 354 3.62 -16.55 -54.15
N SER A 355 4.25 -15.39 -53.95
CA SER A 355 4.48 -14.41 -55.04
C SER A 355 5.93 -14.08 -55.35
N ASP A 356 6.83 -14.13 -54.34
CA ASP A 356 8.10 -13.38 -54.43
C ASP A 356 9.34 -14.26 -54.67
N ASN A 357 9.19 -15.57 -54.90
CA ASN A 357 10.26 -16.60 -55.02
C ASN A 357 11.26 -16.68 -53.84
N ALA A 358 11.18 -15.79 -52.85
CA ALA A 358 12.02 -15.76 -51.64
C ALA A 358 11.54 -16.76 -50.57
N VAL A 359 11.40 -18.04 -50.96
CA VAL A 359 10.83 -19.14 -50.14
C VAL A 359 11.49 -19.22 -48.76
N ALA A 360 12.81 -19.05 -48.68
CA ALA A 360 13.54 -19.06 -47.40
C ALA A 360 13.08 -17.94 -46.45
N MET A 361 12.81 -16.74 -46.96
CA MET A 361 12.32 -15.61 -46.17
C MET A 361 10.84 -15.78 -45.78
N GLY A 362 10.01 -16.34 -46.68
CA GLY A 362 8.63 -16.69 -46.36
C GLY A 362 8.52 -17.74 -45.24
N LEU A 363 9.34 -18.79 -45.30
CA LEU A 363 9.46 -19.79 -44.24
C LEU A 363 9.95 -19.18 -42.92
N TYR A 364 11.00 -18.34 -42.96
CA TYR A 364 11.51 -17.63 -41.78
C TYR A 364 10.41 -16.83 -41.06
N LEU A 365 9.61 -16.07 -41.81
CA LEU A 365 8.49 -15.29 -41.25
C LEU A 365 7.42 -16.19 -40.60
N ILE A 366 7.04 -17.30 -41.24
CA ILE A 366 6.07 -18.24 -40.64
C ILE A 366 6.63 -18.89 -39.36
N PHE A 367 7.89 -19.33 -39.37
CA PHE A 367 8.52 -19.93 -38.18
C PHE A 367 8.65 -18.94 -37.03
N ILE A 368 9.03 -17.69 -37.30
CA ILE A 368 9.19 -16.67 -36.26
C ILE A 368 7.86 -16.06 -35.79
N GLY A 369 6.80 -16.17 -36.60
CA GLY A 369 5.44 -15.83 -36.19
C GLY A 369 4.98 -16.61 -34.95
N VAL A 370 5.40 -17.87 -34.80
CA VAL A 370 5.02 -18.75 -33.67
C VAL A 370 5.51 -18.23 -32.31
N PRO A 371 6.80 -17.96 -32.06
CA PRO A 371 7.25 -17.40 -30.78
C PRO A 371 6.72 -15.98 -30.52
N VAL A 372 6.55 -15.14 -31.55
CA VAL A 372 5.96 -13.79 -31.39
C VAL A 372 4.49 -13.90 -30.96
N LEU A 373 3.70 -14.77 -31.60
CA LEU A 373 2.33 -15.10 -31.21
C LEU A 373 2.26 -15.57 -29.75
N LEU A 374 3.07 -16.56 -29.36
CA LEU A 374 3.09 -17.08 -27.99
C LEU A 374 3.45 -16.01 -26.94
N LEU A 375 4.38 -15.10 -27.26
CA LEU A 375 4.71 -13.99 -26.38
C LEU A 375 3.53 -13.04 -26.20
N GLU A 376 2.86 -12.59 -27.27
CA GLU A 376 1.70 -11.70 -27.16
C GLU A 376 0.53 -12.35 -26.41
N PHE A 377 0.28 -13.64 -26.61
CA PHE A 377 -0.70 -14.41 -25.82
C PHE A 377 -0.27 -14.68 -24.36
N GLY A 378 0.96 -14.33 -23.98
CA GLY A 378 1.51 -14.52 -22.64
C GLY A 378 0.79 -13.80 -21.47
N LYS A 379 -0.21 -12.94 -21.74
CA LYS A 379 -1.17 -12.45 -20.73
C LYS A 379 -2.33 -13.42 -20.52
N VAL A 380 -2.86 -13.99 -21.60
CA VAL A 380 -3.95 -14.99 -21.57
C VAL A 380 -3.45 -16.27 -20.91
N ILE A 381 -2.26 -16.76 -21.31
CA ILE A 381 -1.57 -17.90 -20.68
C ILE A 381 -1.44 -17.67 -19.16
N ARG A 382 -1.08 -16.46 -18.73
CA ARG A 382 -0.94 -16.09 -17.31
C ARG A 382 -2.27 -16.06 -16.55
N MET A 383 -3.39 -15.80 -17.22
CA MET A 383 -4.73 -15.90 -16.66
C MET A 383 -5.25 -17.35 -16.60
N CYS A 384 -4.86 -18.19 -17.55
CA CYS A 384 -5.34 -19.57 -17.66
C CYS A 384 -4.54 -20.57 -16.82
N CYS A 385 -3.22 -20.41 -16.67
CA CYS A 385 -2.39 -21.44 -16.03
C CYS A 385 -2.47 -21.51 -14.49
N GLY A 386 -3.07 -20.52 -13.82
CA GLY A 386 -3.09 -20.41 -12.36
C GLY A 386 -1.70 -20.38 -11.71
N THR A 387 -1.63 -20.59 -10.40
CA THR A 387 -0.35 -20.80 -9.68
C THR A 387 -0.05 -22.29 -9.53
N GLY A 388 0.94 -22.80 -10.27
CA GLY A 388 1.54 -24.13 -10.03
C GLY A 388 1.17 -25.27 -11.00
N GLY A 389 0.25 -25.06 -11.96
CA GLY A 389 -0.18 -26.11 -12.89
C GLY A 389 0.88 -26.56 -13.93
N ILE A 390 0.63 -27.69 -14.60
CA ILE A 390 1.45 -28.18 -15.73
C ILE A 390 1.58 -27.12 -16.84
N CYS A 391 0.49 -26.38 -17.10
CA CYS A 391 0.45 -25.20 -17.98
C CYS A 391 1.55 -24.17 -17.66
N CYS A 392 1.74 -23.83 -16.38
CA CYS A 392 2.77 -22.88 -15.94
C CYS A 392 4.20 -23.41 -16.17
N ARG A 393 4.41 -24.73 -16.09
CA ARG A 393 5.71 -25.35 -16.39
C ARG A 393 5.99 -25.35 -17.90
N ALA A 394 5.01 -25.75 -18.72
CA ALA A 394 5.14 -25.77 -20.19
C ALA A 394 5.43 -24.38 -20.79
N PHE A 395 4.79 -23.32 -20.27
CA PHE A 395 4.98 -21.95 -20.77
C PHE A 395 5.95 -21.09 -19.94
N SER A 396 6.74 -21.70 -19.04
CA SER A 396 7.66 -20.99 -18.13
C SER A 396 8.57 -19.99 -18.87
N ILE A 397 9.14 -20.40 -20.01
CA ILE A 397 9.99 -19.56 -20.86
C ILE A 397 9.25 -18.30 -21.34
N VAL A 398 8.05 -18.46 -21.93
CA VAL A 398 7.19 -17.37 -22.43
C VAL A 398 6.80 -16.39 -21.31
N LEU A 399 6.61 -16.91 -20.10
CA LEU A 399 6.26 -16.12 -18.92
C LEU A 399 7.45 -15.30 -18.37
N HIS A 400 8.69 -15.76 -18.61
CA HIS A 400 9.95 -15.15 -18.15
C HIS A 400 10.47 -14.00 -19.05
N PHE A 401 9.89 -13.84 -20.24
CA PHE A 401 10.12 -12.70 -21.13
C PHE A 401 9.33 -11.46 -20.65
N ASP A 402 10.04 -10.50 -20.04
CA ASP A 402 9.51 -9.18 -19.71
C ASP A 402 9.39 -8.29 -20.97
N SER A 403 8.73 -7.13 -20.85
CA SER A 403 8.51 -6.22 -21.99
C SER A 403 9.80 -5.79 -22.69
N TRP A 404 10.90 -5.64 -21.96
CA TRP A 404 12.17 -5.19 -22.51
C TRP A 404 12.87 -6.31 -23.29
N LYS A 405 12.91 -7.53 -22.73
CA LYS A 405 13.42 -8.74 -23.43
C LYS A 405 12.64 -9.01 -24.72
N ARG A 406 11.31 -8.84 -24.71
CA ARG A 406 10.45 -8.98 -25.90
C ARG A 406 10.81 -7.96 -26.97
N GLY A 407 10.88 -6.68 -26.61
CA GLY A 407 11.19 -5.62 -27.56
C GLY A 407 12.57 -5.76 -28.18
N LEU A 408 13.59 -6.12 -27.38
CA LEU A 408 14.93 -6.41 -27.88
C LEU A 408 14.91 -7.58 -28.89
N MET A 409 14.19 -8.66 -28.57
CA MET A 409 14.03 -9.81 -29.48
C MET A 409 13.35 -9.41 -30.80
N TYR A 410 12.28 -8.61 -30.75
CA TYR A 410 11.59 -8.13 -31.95
C TYR A 410 12.49 -7.24 -32.82
N CYS A 411 13.28 -6.34 -32.21
CA CYS A 411 14.29 -5.56 -32.94
C CYS A 411 15.34 -6.46 -33.60
N LEU A 412 15.89 -7.46 -32.90
CA LEU A 412 16.91 -8.36 -33.45
C LEU A 412 16.38 -9.20 -34.62
N ILE A 413 15.16 -9.76 -34.49
CA ILE A 413 14.50 -10.52 -35.56
C ILE A 413 14.23 -9.62 -36.79
N SER A 414 13.91 -8.33 -36.58
CA SER A 414 13.59 -7.44 -37.69
C SER A 414 14.75 -7.21 -38.65
N VAL A 415 16.00 -7.33 -38.19
CA VAL A 415 17.20 -7.13 -39.02
C VAL A 415 17.24 -8.12 -40.19
N VAL A 416 16.83 -9.37 -39.98
CA VAL A 416 16.82 -10.42 -41.02
C VAL A 416 15.88 -10.06 -42.17
N CYS A 417 14.77 -9.36 -41.88
CA CYS A 417 13.81 -8.90 -42.87
C CYS A 417 14.34 -7.80 -43.82
N PHE A 418 15.51 -7.23 -43.52
CA PHE A 418 16.17 -6.20 -44.34
C PHE A 418 17.40 -6.73 -45.11
N LEU A 419 17.64 -8.05 -45.10
CA LEU A 419 18.67 -8.66 -45.94
C LEU A 419 18.37 -8.45 -47.44
N PRO A 420 19.39 -8.49 -48.33
CA PRO A 420 19.23 -8.18 -49.75
C PRO A 420 18.14 -9.02 -50.45
N ASP A 421 18.06 -10.30 -50.08
CA ASP A 421 17.10 -11.28 -50.63
C ASP A 421 15.67 -11.12 -50.09
N GLY A 422 15.41 -10.11 -49.26
CA GLY A 422 14.10 -9.84 -48.67
C GLY A 422 13.12 -9.21 -49.67
N SER A 423 11.95 -9.83 -49.83
CA SER A 423 10.82 -9.26 -50.58
C SER A 423 10.28 -7.95 -49.99
N THR A 424 9.53 -7.18 -50.77
CA THR A 424 8.81 -5.98 -50.28
C THR A 424 7.89 -6.32 -49.10
N SER A 425 7.19 -7.46 -49.18
CA SER A 425 6.34 -7.99 -48.10
C SER A 425 7.13 -8.22 -46.82
N SER A 426 8.31 -8.86 -46.91
CA SER A 426 9.18 -9.10 -45.75
C SER A 426 9.72 -7.81 -45.13
N LYS A 427 10.08 -6.81 -45.95
CA LYS A 427 10.55 -5.49 -45.47
C LYS A 427 9.46 -4.73 -44.71
N ILE A 428 8.21 -4.80 -45.16
CA ILE A 428 7.05 -4.22 -44.44
C ILE A 428 6.86 -4.90 -43.07
N ALA A 429 6.93 -6.24 -43.02
CA ALA A 429 6.87 -6.97 -41.75
C ALA A 429 8.06 -6.62 -40.83
N GLY A 430 9.26 -6.46 -41.39
CA GLY A 430 10.45 -5.98 -40.68
C GLY A 430 10.24 -4.61 -40.03
N CYS A 431 9.70 -3.63 -40.77
CA CYS A 431 9.37 -2.30 -40.25
C CYS A 431 8.36 -2.38 -39.08
N LEU A 432 7.28 -3.15 -39.21
CA LEU A 432 6.29 -3.31 -38.15
C LEU A 432 6.86 -4.01 -36.91
N LEU A 433 7.68 -5.04 -37.12
CA LEU A 433 8.36 -5.75 -36.04
C LEU A 433 9.35 -4.86 -35.29
N PHE A 434 10.11 -4.04 -36.02
CA PHE A 434 11.02 -3.05 -35.44
C PHE A 434 10.27 -1.99 -34.64
N LEU A 435 9.21 -1.39 -35.20
CA LEU A 435 8.38 -0.39 -34.51
C LEU A 435 7.73 -0.96 -33.25
N THR A 436 7.19 -2.18 -33.31
CA THR A 436 6.66 -2.87 -32.12
C THR A 436 7.76 -3.20 -31.13
N GLY A 437 8.97 -3.56 -31.58
CA GLY A 437 10.16 -3.69 -30.75
C GLY A 437 10.53 -2.39 -30.01
N VAL A 438 10.45 -1.24 -30.68
CA VAL A 438 10.61 0.10 -30.08
C VAL A 438 9.48 0.38 -29.07
N VAL A 439 8.23 0.08 -29.38
CA VAL A 439 7.08 0.24 -28.45
C VAL A 439 7.18 -0.68 -27.21
N TYR A 440 7.89 -1.79 -27.31
CA TYR A 440 8.19 -2.70 -26.19
C TYR A 440 9.46 -2.33 -25.40
N THR A 441 10.50 -1.79 -26.04
CA THR A 441 11.74 -1.32 -25.38
C THR A 441 11.65 0.08 -24.78
N THR A 442 10.84 0.98 -25.37
CA THR A 442 10.51 2.29 -24.79
C THR A 442 10.03 2.11 -23.37
N LYS A 443 10.69 2.79 -22.42
CA LYS A 443 10.52 2.60 -20.97
C LYS A 443 9.04 2.46 -20.64
N THR A 444 8.68 1.33 -20.02
CA THR A 444 7.43 1.25 -19.28
C THR A 444 7.46 2.33 -18.21
N CYS A 445 6.52 3.29 -18.28
CA CYS A 445 6.25 4.23 -17.18
C CYS A 445 5.68 3.54 -15.92
N GLN A 446 5.62 2.20 -15.92
CA GLN A 446 5.58 1.39 -14.72
C GLN A 446 7.02 1.18 -14.23
N LYS A 447 7.36 1.78 -13.08
CA LYS A 447 8.64 1.57 -12.38
C LYS A 447 8.96 0.06 -12.35
N LYS A 448 10.02 -0.38 -13.03
CA LYS A 448 10.63 -1.69 -12.73
C LYS A 448 11.01 -1.66 -11.25
N LYS A 449 10.68 -2.72 -10.49
CA LYS A 449 11.43 -3.01 -9.27
C LYS A 449 12.88 -3.21 -9.70
N LEU A 450 13.74 -2.25 -9.39
CA LEU A 450 15.18 -2.44 -9.53
C LEU A 450 15.60 -3.44 -8.45
N PRO A 451 16.24 -4.58 -8.79
CA PRO A 451 17.15 -5.18 -7.85
C PRO A 451 18.30 -4.18 -7.66
N MET A 452 18.41 -3.56 -6.49
CA MET A 452 19.58 -2.73 -6.21
C MET A 452 20.79 -3.62 -6.08
N TYR A 453 21.74 -3.45 -6.99
CA TYR A 453 23.11 -3.89 -6.75
C TYR A 453 23.70 -3.02 -5.65
N ILE A 454 24.39 -3.67 -4.72
CA ILE A 454 25.08 -3.02 -3.63
C ILE A 454 26.25 -2.23 -4.22
N ILE A 455 26.19 -0.89 -4.15
CA ILE A 455 27.38 -0.05 -4.28
C ILE A 455 27.89 0.15 -2.85
N ASN A 456 28.90 -0.64 -2.47
CA ASN A 456 29.69 -0.35 -1.28
C ASN A 456 30.55 0.87 -1.62
N ASP A 457 30.19 2.04 -1.09
CA ASP A 457 31.04 3.22 -1.13
C ASP A 457 31.89 3.26 0.17
N PRO A 458 33.22 3.06 0.10
CA PRO A 458 34.08 2.93 1.28
C PRO A 458 34.53 4.30 1.86
N SER A 459 33.75 5.37 1.67
CA SER A 459 34.15 6.75 2.03
C SER A 459 33.80 7.22 3.45
N VAL A 460 33.19 6.38 4.31
CA VAL A 460 32.94 6.71 5.74
C VAL A 460 33.95 6.00 6.65
N ALA A 461 35.24 6.27 6.42
CA ALA A 461 36.35 5.65 7.16
C ALA A 461 37.58 6.56 7.37
N SER A 462 37.39 7.86 7.63
CA SER A 462 38.39 8.72 8.29
C SER A 462 37.78 10.07 8.69
N GLY A 463 38.00 10.55 9.93
CA GLY A 463 37.45 11.86 10.34
C GLY A 463 37.28 12.12 11.84
N ALA A 464 38.16 11.61 12.70
CA ALA A 464 38.13 11.92 14.13
C ALA A 464 39.55 12.04 14.72
N GLN A 465 40.25 13.12 14.37
CA GLN A 465 41.31 13.69 15.20
C GLN A 465 40.88 15.12 15.59
N GLY A 466 40.84 15.39 16.89
CA GLY A 466 40.30 16.63 17.45
C GLY A 466 40.47 16.64 18.96
N SER A 467 41.70 16.89 19.40
CA SER A 467 42.08 16.94 20.82
C SER A 467 41.28 17.98 21.60
N THR A 468 40.80 17.62 22.79
CA THR A 468 40.90 18.51 23.96
C THR A 468 41.00 17.69 25.24
N THR A 469 42.06 17.98 26.01
CA THR A 469 42.41 17.33 27.27
C THR A 469 41.66 17.92 28.45
N TYR A 470 41.15 17.08 29.34
CA TYR A 470 41.08 17.40 30.77
C TYR A 470 41.43 16.15 31.58
N ASN A 471 42.39 16.29 32.49
CA ASN A 471 42.94 15.21 33.28
C ASN A 471 43.10 15.72 34.72
N THR A 472 42.28 15.24 35.66
CA THR A 472 42.58 15.27 37.10
C THR A 472 41.84 14.16 37.84
N THR A 473 42.63 13.36 38.53
CA THR A 473 42.32 12.20 39.36
C THR A 473 41.50 12.50 40.63
N SER A 474 40.56 11.61 41.00
CA SER A 474 40.37 11.20 42.40
C SER A 474 39.66 9.84 42.55
N THR A 475 40.41 8.84 43.01
CA THR A 475 40.05 7.73 43.94
C THR A 475 38.62 7.11 43.97
N THR A 476 38.61 5.79 43.75
CA THR A 476 37.65 4.69 44.05
C THR A 476 37.13 4.61 45.51
N PRO A 477 36.17 3.70 45.89
CA PRO A 477 35.64 2.52 45.17
C PRO A 477 34.11 2.32 45.12
N ALA A 478 33.68 1.26 44.41
CA ALA A 478 32.30 0.81 44.21
C ALA A 478 31.73 -0.04 45.37
N PRO A 479 30.39 -0.17 45.49
CA PRO A 479 29.76 -1.15 46.37
C PRO A 479 29.69 -2.55 45.73
N THR A 480 30.02 -3.56 46.53
CA THR A 480 29.93 -5.00 46.20
C THR A 480 28.49 -5.51 46.23
N TYR A 481 28.16 -6.41 45.30
CA TYR A 481 27.00 -7.31 45.41
C TYR A 481 27.30 -8.48 46.35
N THR A 482 26.32 -8.87 47.17
CA THR A 482 26.30 -10.17 47.88
C THR A 482 24.89 -10.76 47.88
N SER A 483 24.81 -12.02 47.42
CA SER A 483 23.75 -13.04 47.64
C SER A 483 22.28 -12.59 47.61
#